data_AF-A0A8K0CZ11-F1
#
_entry.id   AF-A0A8K0CZ11-F1
#
_cell.length_a   1.000
_cell.length_b   1.000
_cell.length_c   1.000
_cell.angle_alpha   90.00
_cell.angle_beta   90.00
_cell.angle_gamma   90.00
#
_symmetry.space_group_name_H-M   'P 1'
#
loop_
_entity.id
_entity.type
_entity.pdbx_description
1 polymer ?
#
loop_
_entity_poly.entity_id
_entity_poly.type
_entity_poly.pdbx_seq_one_letter_code
_entity_poly.pdbx_strand_id
1 'polypeptide(L)'
;VISIEHILHKNILEVIALLSKILEATRCAFVNFSLIQQNIVQEVIDLLSKYRLSSELQQNIQFKDYLDSLEIQNLLNRFHITNLYQSQQNQFLSCVYPQLRISNNVEDVAILIKILPSCVASEWILIVKEMDNYYDNYATLLSRYEDTLTLLGKTAIQTKYPHMQSAVKYYLQQYGMIIKDILQPKYSTLNGEVLLIKSICNTLKEIPNNIRETEGLQLVSLLSSNALRSLKTDKKFVMSVIALNDSTISQIIAQKVLAND
;
A
#
# COMPACT_ATOMS: atom_id res chain seq x y z
N VAL A 1 -42.90 -23.72 -5.66
CA VAL A 1 -42.69 -22.68 -4.62
C VAL A 1 -41.24 -22.27 -4.71
N ILE A 2 -40.93 -21.09 -5.24
CA ILE A 2 -39.57 -20.55 -5.21
C ILE A 2 -39.35 -20.11 -3.76
N SER A 3 -38.41 -20.73 -3.04
CA SER A 3 -38.14 -20.33 -1.66
C SER A 3 -37.61 -18.90 -1.63
N ILE A 4 -37.97 -18.14 -0.59
CA ILE A 4 -37.49 -16.77 -0.38
C ILE A 4 -35.95 -16.71 -0.44
N GLU A 5 -35.28 -17.77 0.02
CA GLU A 5 -33.83 -17.96 -0.08
C GLU A 5 -33.32 -17.97 -1.52
N HIS A 6 -34.03 -18.60 -2.47
CA HIS A 6 -33.60 -18.64 -3.86
C HIS A 6 -33.63 -17.26 -4.54
N ILE A 7 -34.60 -16.41 -4.17
CA ILE A 7 -34.69 -15.02 -4.65
C ILE A 7 -33.58 -14.16 -4.03
N LEU A 8 -33.33 -14.32 -2.72
CA LEU A 8 -32.21 -13.66 -2.03
C LEU A 8 -30.85 -14.05 -2.62
N HIS A 9 -30.62 -15.33 -2.92
CA HIS A 9 -29.37 -15.82 -3.50
C HIS A 9 -29.11 -15.25 -4.89
N LYS A 10 -30.15 -15.20 -5.74
CA LYS A 10 -30.03 -14.63 -7.09
C LYS A 10 -29.68 -13.14 -7.03
N ASN A 11 -30.33 -12.37 -6.16
CA ASN A 11 -30.06 -10.94 -6.01
C ASN A 11 -28.63 -10.68 -5.50
N ILE A 12 -28.12 -11.50 -4.58
CA ILE A 12 -26.74 -11.40 -4.09
C ILE A 12 -25.74 -11.65 -5.22
N LEU A 13 -25.96 -12.68 -6.05
CA LEU A 13 -25.09 -12.96 -7.19
C LEU A 13 -25.05 -11.81 -8.21
N GLU A 14 -26.20 -11.21 -8.51
CA GLU A 14 -26.29 -10.06 -9.40
C GLU A 14 -25.55 -8.84 -8.83
N VAL A 15 -25.68 -8.59 -7.52
CA VAL A 15 -24.93 -7.53 -6.84
C VAL A 15 -23.43 -7.78 -6.90
N ILE A 16 -22.97 -8.99 -6.58
CA ILE A 16 -21.53 -9.34 -6.65
C ILE A 16 -21.02 -9.18 -8.08
N ALA A 17 -21.77 -9.66 -9.08
CA ALA A 17 -21.39 -9.50 -10.48
C ALA A 17 -21.29 -8.02 -10.90
N LEU A 18 -22.20 -7.17 -10.43
CA LEU A 18 -22.14 -5.73 -10.65
C LEU A 18 -20.90 -5.11 -9.97
N LEU A 19 -20.64 -5.45 -8.70
CA LEU A 19 -19.47 -4.95 -7.97
C LEU A 19 -18.16 -5.39 -8.64
N SER A 20 -18.07 -6.63 -9.11
CA SER A 20 -16.92 -7.12 -9.89
C SER A 20 -16.68 -6.31 -11.17
N LYS A 21 -17.74 -5.97 -11.90
CA LYS A 21 -17.64 -5.10 -13.09
C LYS A 21 -17.17 -3.69 -12.75
N ILE A 22 -17.66 -3.13 -11.64
CA ILE A 22 -17.21 -1.83 -11.15
C ILE A 22 -15.70 -1.88 -10.84
N LEU A 23 -15.26 -2.89 -10.09
CA LEU A 23 -13.84 -3.07 -9.77
C LEU A 23 -12.94 -3.17 -11.00
N GLU A 24 -13.34 -3.91 -12.03
CA GLU A 24 -12.57 -4.02 -13.29
C GLU A 24 -12.51 -2.67 -14.03
N ALA A 25 -13.61 -1.91 -14.03
CA ALA A 25 -13.69 -0.63 -14.74
C ALA A 25 -12.99 0.52 -14.01
N THR A 26 -12.87 0.46 -12.69
CA THR A 26 -12.36 1.57 -11.88
C THR A 26 -10.96 1.34 -11.30
N ARG A 27 -10.39 0.13 -11.36
CA ARG A 27 -9.02 -0.04 -10.84
C ARG A 27 -8.00 0.62 -11.76
N CYS A 28 -7.26 1.57 -11.21
CA CYS A 28 -6.24 2.30 -11.97
C CYS A 28 -4.87 1.64 -11.85
N ALA A 29 -4.03 1.84 -12.87
CA ALA A 29 -2.59 1.63 -12.77
C ALA A 29 -1.89 2.97 -12.48
N PHE A 30 -0.56 2.93 -12.27
CA PHE A 30 0.24 4.12 -12.00
C PHE A 30 0.09 5.22 -13.06
N VAL A 31 0.11 4.82 -14.34
CA VAL A 31 0.19 5.73 -15.49
C VAL A 31 -1.12 6.47 -15.76
N ASN A 32 -2.24 5.88 -15.37
CA ASN A 32 -3.60 6.39 -15.57
C ASN A 32 -4.34 6.56 -14.24
N PHE A 33 -3.59 6.92 -13.19
CA PHE A 33 -4.13 7.02 -11.83
C PHE A 33 -5.23 8.08 -11.73
N SER A 34 -6.31 7.71 -11.04
CA SER A 34 -7.40 8.59 -10.66
C SER A 34 -7.81 8.32 -9.22
N LEU A 35 -7.70 9.34 -8.37
CA LEU A 35 -8.05 9.23 -6.95
C LEU A 35 -9.53 8.85 -6.75
N ILE A 36 -10.42 9.41 -7.57
CA ILE A 36 -11.86 9.12 -7.51
C ILE A 36 -12.11 7.64 -7.81
N GLN A 37 -11.47 7.13 -8.85
CA GLN A 37 -11.59 5.73 -9.24
C GLN A 37 -11.02 4.81 -8.14
N GLN A 38 -9.87 5.14 -7.56
CA GLN A 38 -9.28 4.37 -6.47
C GLN A 38 -10.15 4.39 -5.19
N ASN A 39 -10.84 5.49 -4.90
CA ASN A 39 -11.81 5.57 -3.80
C ASN A 39 -13.02 4.66 -4.05
N ILE A 40 -13.51 4.58 -5.30
CA ILE A 40 -14.58 3.63 -5.65
C ILE A 40 -14.12 2.19 -5.42
N VAL A 41 -12.88 1.86 -5.82
CA VAL A 41 -12.30 0.52 -5.56
C VAL A 41 -12.26 0.22 -4.06
N GLN A 42 -11.83 1.18 -3.24
CA GLN A 42 -11.78 1.03 -1.77
C GLN A 42 -13.17 0.75 -1.20
N GLU A 43 -14.18 1.55 -1.54
CA GLU A 43 -15.56 1.37 -1.06
C GLU A 43 -16.13 0.01 -1.47
N VAL A 44 -15.89 -0.43 -2.71
CA VAL A 44 -16.37 -1.73 -3.17
C VAL A 44 -15.69 -2.88 -2.42
N ILE A 45 -14.37 -2.81 -2.20
CA ILE A 45 -13.63 -3.81 -1.40
C ILE A 45 -14.14 -3.83 0.05
N ASP A 46 -14.42 -2.67 0.63
CA ASP A 46 -14.93 -2.58 1.99
C ASP A 46 -16.34 -3.16 2.11
N LEU A 47 -17.18 -3.01 1.07
CA LEU A 47 -18.47 -3.68 1.00
C LEU A 47 -18.30 -5.21 0.90
N LEU A 48 -17.47 -5.69 -0.03
CA LEU A 48 -17.24 -7.12 -0.22
C LEU A 48 -16.67 -7.79 1.04
N SER A 49 -15.77 -7.10 1.76
CA SER A 49 -15.18 -7.63 2.99
C SER A 49 -16.14 -7.64 4.19
N LYS A 50 -17.07 -6.67 4.27
CA LYS A 50 -18.12 -6.63 5.30
C LYS A 50 -19.18 -7.72 5.10
N TYR A 51 -19.58 -7.98 3.86
CA TYR A 51 -20.65 -8.92 3.53
C TYR A 51 -20.11 -10.30 3.14
N ARG A 52 -19.34 -10.93 4.04
CA ARG A 52 -18.95 -12.34 3.87
C ARG A 52 -20.19 -13.20 3.74
N LEU A 53 -20.17 -14.11 2.77
CA LEU A 53 -21.27 -15.03 2.54
C LEU A 53 -21.46 -15.96 3.74
N SER A 54 -22.71 -16.32 4.03
CA SER A 54 -23.01 -17.32 5.06
C SER A 54 -22.31 -18.64 4.74
N SER A 55 -21.99 -19.43 5.77
CA SER A 55 -21.34 -20.75 5.60
C SER A 55 -22.11 -21.68 4.66
N GLU A 56 -23.44 -21.58 4.62
CA GLU A 56 -24.30 -22.32 3.69
C GLU A 56 -24.07 -21.91 2.24
N LEU A 57 -23.93 -20.61 1.97
CA LEU A 57 -23.64 -20.09 0.62
C LEU A 57 -22.21 -20.40 0.17
N GLN A 58 -21.25 -20.40 1.09
CA GLN A 58 -19.85 -20.74 0.79
C GLN A 58 -19.69 -22.19 0.31
N GLN A 59 -20.51 -23.11 0.83
CA GLN A 59 -20.50 -24.53 0.45
C GLN A 59 -21.33 -24.83 -0.80
N ASN A 60 -22.04 -23.84 -1.33
CA ASN A 60 -22.88 -24.03 -2.51
C ASN A 60 -22.03 -24.06 -3.79
N ILE A 61 -21.92 -25.25 -4.39
CA ILE A 61 -21.14 -25.51 -5.61
C ILE A 61 -21.59 -24.61 -6.77
N GLN A 62 -22.90 -24.40 -6.95
CA GLN A 62 -23.43 -23.56 -8.03
C GLN A 62 -23.02 -22.09 -7.87
N PHE A 63 -22.92 -21.63 -6.62
CA PHE A 63 -22.50 -20.26 -6.31
C PHE A 63 -21.01 -20.06 -6.63
N LYS A 64 -20.17 -21.03 -6.26
CA LYS A 64 -18.75 -21.04 -6.60
C LYS A 64 -18.54 -21.06 -8.11
N ASP A 65 -19.18 -21.99 -8.83
CA ASP A 65 -19.02 -22.13 -10.28
C ASP A 65 -19.44 -20.85 -11.01
N TYR A 66 -20.48 -20.16 -10.55
CA TYR A 66 -20.87 -18.87 -11.10
C TYR A 66 -19.81 -17.79 -10.88
N LEU A 67 -19.29 -17.64 -9.65
CA LEU A 67 -18.25 -16.64 -9.38
C LEU A 67 -16.95 -16.93 -10.13
N ASP A 68 -16.58 -18.20 -10.26
CA ASP A 68 -15.42 -18.64 -11.04
C ASP A 68 -15.63 -18.39 -12.55
N SER A 69 -16.88 -18.34 -13.03
CA SER A 69 -17.21 -17.99 -14.41
C SER A 69 -17.16 -16.50 -14.73
N LEU A 70 -17.05 -15.62 -13.72
CA LEU A 70 -16.90 -14.18 -13.94
C LEU A 70 -15.55 -13.90 -14.61
N GLU A 71 -15.56 -13.23 -15.75
CA GLU A 71 -14.36 -12.84 -16.50
C GLU A 71 -13.62 -11.66 -15.82
N ILE A 72 -13.02 -11.92 -14.66
CA ILE A 72 -12.28 -10.94 -13.87
C ILE A 72 -10.80 -11.03 -14.25
N GLN A 73 -10.30 -10.06 -15.02
CA GLN A 73 -8.92 -10.09 -15.51
C GLN A 73 -7.92 -9.65 -14.44
N ASN A 74 -8.28 -8.66 -13.62
CA ASN A 74 -7.38 -8.15 -12.61
C ASN A 74 -7.26 -9.11 -11.42
N LEU A 75 -6.03 -9.54 -11.12
CA LEU A 75 -5.75 -10.51 -10.05
C LEU A 75 -6.11 -9.98 -8.65
N LEU A 76 -6.02 -8.67 -8.41
CA LEU A 76 -6.42 -8.05 -7.14
C LEU A 76 -7.94 -8.14 -6.95
N ASN A 77 -8.70 -7.86 -8.01
CA ASN A 77 -10.16 -7.99 -7.98
C ASN A 77 -10.58 -9.44 -7.79
N ARG A 78 -9.93 -10.36 -8.50
CA ARG A 78 -10.18 -11.79 -8.38
C ARG A 78 -9.95 -12.28 -6.95
N PHE A 79 -8.89 -11.82 -6.27
CA PHE A 79 -8.65 -12.16 -4.87
C PHE A 79 -9.87 -11.87 -4.00
N HIS A 80 -10.45 -10.66 -4.07
CA HIS A 80 -11.58 -10.27 -3.21
C HIS A 80 -12.83 -11.09 -3.49
N ILE A 81 -13.12 -11.38 -4.76
CA ILE A 81 -14.28 -12.21 -5.14
C ILE A 81 -14.08 -13.65 -4.68
N THR A 82 -12.90 -14.21 -4.89
CA THR A 82 -12.55 -15.55 -4.42
C THR A 82 -12.64 -15.67 -2.89
N ASN A 83 -12.25 -14.63 -2.16
CA ASN A 83 -12.30 -14.62 -0.69
C ASN A 83 -13.73 -14.55 -0.11
N LEU A 84 -14.76 -14.29 -0.92
CA LEU A 84 -16.15 -14.28 -0.44
C LEU A 84 -16.65 -15.69 -0.09
N TYR A 85 -16.22 -16.70 -0.86
CA TYR A 85 -16.72 -18.07 -0.76
C TYR A 85 -15.69 -19.08 -0.27
N GLN A 86 -14.43 -18.68 -0.09
CA GLN A 86 -13.42 -19.56 0.48
C GLN A 86 -13.47 -19.55 2.01
N SER A 87 -13.41 -20.75 2.58
CA SER A 87 -13.45 -20.98 4.03
C SER A 87 -12.11 -20.68 4.71
N GLN A 88 -11.00 -20.69 3.97
CA GLN A 88 -9.66 -20.39 4.46
C GLN A 88 -9.23 -18.98 4.03
N GLN A 89 -8.60 -18.24 4.94
CA GLN A 89 -7.96 -16.97 4.59
C GLN A 89 -6.70 -17.28 3.76
N ASN A 90 -6.76 -17.01 2.46
CA ASN A 90 -5.55 -17.05 1.65
C ASN A 90 -4.67 -15.83 1.92
N GLN A 91 -3.36 -16.04 1.83
CA GLN A 91 -2.38 -14.95 1.79
C GLN A 91 -2.54 -14.18 0.48
N PHE A 92 -2.80 -12.88 0.59
CA PHE A 92 -3.02 -11.92 -0.48
C PHE A 92 -1.93 -11.99 -1.55
N LEU A 93 -0.66 -11.88 -1.16
CA LEU A 93 0.46 -11.88 -2.10
C LEU A 93 0.58 -13.21 -2.83
N SER A 94 0.33 -14.33 -2.14
CA SER A 94 0.35 -15.66 -2.76
C SER A 94 -0.74 -15.85 -3.82
N CYS A 95 -1.90 -15.20 -3.65
CA CYS A 95 -2.98 -15.24 -4.62
C CYS A 95 -2.73 -14.34 -5.82
N VAL A 96 -2.28 -13.10 -5.57
CA VAL A 96 -2.11 -12.10 -6.63
C VAL A 96 -0.82 -12.36 -7.41
N TYR A 97 0.21 -12.93 -6.76
CA TYR A 97 1.49 -13.29 -7.35
C TYR A 97 1.97 -14.67 -6.83
N PRO A 98 1.42 -15.78 -7.34
CA PRO A 98 1.77 -17.13 -6.88
C PRO A 98 3.22 -17.55 -7.16
N GLN A 99 3.93 -16.81 -8.01
CA GLN A 99 5.36 -17.04 -8.29
C GLN A 99 6.30 -16.28 -7.36
N LEU A 100 5.77 -15.57 -6.36
CA LEU A 100 6.57 -14.75 -5.44
C LEU A 100 7.57 -15.64 -4.68
N ARG A 101 8.85 -15.50 -5.00
CA ARG A 101 9.98 -16.10 -4.28
C ARG A 101 10.73 -15.01 -3.56
N ILE A 102 10.24 -14.63 -2.38
CA ILE A 102 10.84 -13.58 -1.56
C ILE A 102 12.24 -14.04 -1.14
N SER A 103 13.23 -13.57 -1.89
CA SER A 103 14.63 -14.01 -1.73
C SER A 103 15.60 -13.08 -2.46
N ASN A 104 15.13 -12.31 -3.47
CA ASN A 104 15.95 -11.42 -4.29
C ASN A 104 15.39 -9.98 -4.28
N ASN A 105 16.24 -9.01 -3.92
CA ASN A 105 15.88 -7.59 -3.83
C ASN A 105 15.19 -7.06 -5.10
N VAL A 106 15.76 -7.35 -6.27
CA VAL A 106 15.27 -6.80 -7.53
C VAL A 106 13.89 -7.34 -7.89
N GLU A 107 13.64 -8.63 -7.62
CA GLU A 107 12.36 -9.26 -7.89
C GLU A 107 11.27 -8.71 -6.98
N ASP A 108 11.57 -8.56 -5.69
CA ASP A 108 10.65 -8.00 -4.70
C ASP A 108 10.22 -6.57 -5.10
N VAL A 109 11.19 -5.70 -5.41
CA VAL A 109 10.92 -4.31 -5.83
C VAL A 109 10.14 -4.28 -7.14
N ALA A 110 10.48 -5.12 -8.11
CA ALA A 110 9.76 -5.21 -9.38
C ALA A 110 8.29 -5.63 -9.19
N ILE A 111 8.02 -6.50 -8.21
CA ILE A 111 6.66 -6.93 -7.88
C ILE A 111 5.90 -5.80 -7.19
N LEU A 112 6.51 -5.13 -6.20
CA LEU A 112 5.87 -4.01 -5.51
C LEU A 112 5.55 -2.85 -6.45
N ILE A 113 6.43 -2.54 -7.40
CA ILE A 113 6.16 -1.55 -8.46
C ILE A 113 4.96 -1.94 -9.32
N LYS A 114 4.72 -3.23 -9.55
CA LYS A 114 3.55 -3.68 -10.33
C LYS A 114 2.26 -3.64 -9.52
N ILE A 115 2.32 -4.00 -8.25
CA ILE A 115 1.14 -4.21 -7.41
C ILE A 115 0.70 -2.91 -6.72
N LEU A 116 1.60 -2.31 -5.93
CA LEU A 116 1.27 -1.19 -5.04
C LEU A 116 0.54 -0.05 -5.76
N PRO A 117 0.88 0.27 -7.03
CA PRO A 117 0.17 1.32 -7.72
C PRO A 117 -1.32 1.16 -7.90
N SER A 118 -1.77 -0.09 -7.95
CA SER A 118 -3.18 -0.43 -8.16
C SER A 118 -3.90 -0.73 -6.85
N CYS A 119 -3.18 -0.77 -5.73
CA CYS A 119 -3.72 -1.20 -4.45
C CYS A 119 -4.41 -0.08 -3.68
N VAL A 120 -5.48 -0.44 -2.98
CA VAL A 120 -6.15 0.43 -2.01
C VAL A 120 -5.55 0.27 -0.60
N ALA A 121 -5.95 1.12 0.35
CA ALA A 121 -5.37 1.16 1.69
C ALA A 121 -5.44 -0.21 2.41
N SER A 122 -6.59 -0.88 2.34
CA SER A 122 -6.76 -2.20 2.96
C SER A 122 -5.86 -3.27 2.35
N GLU A 123 -5.58 -3.20 1.04
CA GLU A 123 -4.67 -4.12 0.35
C GLU A 123 -3.20 -3.82 0.68
N TRP A 124 -2.84 -2.55 0.77
CA TRP A 124 -1.52 -2.12 1.27
C TRP A 124 -1.22 -2.69 2.66
N ILE A 125 -2.23 -2.71 3.54
CA ILE A 125 -2.15 -3.32 4.88
C ILE A 125 -1.92 -4.85 4.80
N LEU A 126 -2.59 -5.54 3.87
CA LEU A 126 -2.37 -6.99 3.68
C LEU A 126 -0.94 -7.27 3.18
N ILE A 127 -0.48 -6.51 2.19
CA ILE A 127 0.86 -6.65 1.61
C ILE A 127 1.92 -6.44 2.69
N VAL A 128 1.84 -5.35 3.46
CA VAL A 128 2.88 -5.08 4.48
C VAL A 128 2.89 -6.16 5.55
N LYS A 129 1.74 -6.64 6.02
CA LYS A 129 1.67 -7.69 7.04
C LYS A 129 2.28 -8.99 6.54
N GLU A 130 2.03 -9.35 5.28
CA GLU A 130 2.62 -10.55 4.69
C GLU A 130 4.13 -10.38 4.49
N MET A 131 4.58 -9.28 3.90
CA MET A 131 6.01 -9.00 3.75
C MET A 131 6.75 -8.99 5.09
N ASP A 132 6.16 -8.36 6.11
CA ASP A 132 6.69 -8.29 7.47
C ASP A 132 6.78 -9.67 8.15
N ASN A 133 5.97 -10.64 7.73
CA ASN A 133 6.11 -12.04 8.16
C ASN A 133 7.17 -12.80 7.36
N TYR A 134 7.45 -12.38 6.13
CA TYR A 134 8.45 -13.02 5.27
C TYR A 134 9.87 -12.50 5.52
N TYR A 135 10.04 -11.22 5.85
CA TYR A 135 11.34 -10.65 6.17
C TYR A 135 11.58 -10.67 7.67
N ASP A 136 12.62 -11.38 8.09
CA ASP A 136 13.06 -11.38 9.50
C ASP A 136 13.69 -10.03 9.93
N ASN A 137 13.86 -9.08 9.01
CA ASN A 137 14.57 -7.83 9.24
C ASN A 137 13.80 -6.60 8.74
N TYR A 138 13.46 -5.73 9.69
CA TYR A 138 12.81 -4.45 9.45
C TYR A 138 13.57 -3.54 8.46
N ALA A 139 14.91 -3.53 8.51
CA ALA A 139 15.72 -2.74 7.60
C ALA A 139 15.52 -3.17 6.13
N THR A 140 15.39 -4.47 5.89
CA THR A 140 15.14 -5.01 4.55
C THR A 140 13.74 -4.63 4.08
N LEU A 141 12.73 -4.78 4.94
CA LEU A 141 11.35 -4.37 4.63
C LEU A 141 11.27 -2.89 4.23
N LEU A 142 11.84 -2.00 5.04
CA LEU A 142 11.90 -0.56 4.74
C LEU A 142 12.62 -0.28 3.42
N SER A 143 13.76 -0.93 3.17
CA SER A 143 14.49 -0.72 1.92
C SER A 143 13.68 -1.08 0.68
N ARG A 144 12.78 -2.09 0.75
CA ARG A 144 11.93 -2.46 -0.39
C ARG A 144 10.90 -1.39 -0.71
N TYR A 145 10.29 -0.80 0.33
CA TYR A 145 9.36 0.32 0.15
C TYR A 145 10.09 1.58 -0.32
N GLU A 146 11.25 1.88 0.25
CA GLU A 146 12.12 2.99 -0.17
C GLU A 146 12.51 2.90 -1.64
N ASP A 147 13.03 1.74 -2.08
CA ASP A 147 13.43 1.50 -3.48
C ASP A 147 12.23 1.63 -4.42
N THR A 148 11.07 1.08 -4.02
CA THR A 148 9.84 1.15 -4.81
C THR A 148 9.34 2.59 -4.96
N LEU A 149 9.22 3.33 -3.87
CA LEU A 149 8.75 4.72 -3.88
C LEU A 149 9.73 5.64 -4.61
N THR A 150 11.03 5.39 -4.46
CA THR A 150 12.09 6.10 -5.18
C THR A 150 11.95 5.92 -6.70
N LEU A 151 11.75 4.68 -7.15
CA LEU A 151 11.58 4.38 -8.57
C LEU A 151 10.31 5.03 -9.14
N LEU A 152 9.17 4.91 -8.44
CA LEU A 152 7.92 5.56 -8.83
C LEU A 152 8.05 7.09 -8.87
N GLY A 153 8.71 7.69 -7.88
CA GLY A 153 9.00 9.12 -7.81
C GLY A 153 9.83 9.59 -9.01
N LYS A 154 10.93 8.89 -9.31
CA LYS A 154 11.78 9.18 -10.48
C LYS A 154 11.01 9.08 -11.79
N THR A 155 10.19 8.04 -11.96
CA THR A 155 9.36 7.87 -13.15
C THR A 155 8.36 9.03 -13.32
N ALA A 156 7.74 9.49 -12.24
CA ALA A 156 6.82 10.64 -12.30
C ALA A 156 7.53 11.94 -12.72
N ILE A 157 8.78 12.16 -12.27
CA ILE A 157 9.59 13.33 -12.66
C ILE A 157 9.93 13.28 -14.16
N GLN A 158 10.39 12.12 -14.64
CA GLN A 158 10.89 11.96 -16.01
C GLN A 158 9.80 12.09 -17.06
N THR A 159 8.61 11.58 -16.77
CA THR A 159 7.52 11.47 -17.77
C THR A 159 6.56 12.66 -17.77
N LYS A 160 6.55 13.48 -16.71
CA LYS A 160 5.75 14.72 -16.59
C LYS A 160 4.22 14.54 -16.77
N TYR A 161 3.68 13.33 -16.59
CA TYR A 161 2.23 13.11 -16.63
C TYR A 161 1.56 13.57 -15.31
N PRO A 162 0.53 14.45 -15.35
CA PRO A 162 -0.12 14.95 -14.13
C PRO A 162 -0.70 13.85 -13.24
N HIS A 163 -1.23 12.78 -13.83
CA HIS A 163 -1.80 11.64 -13.11
C HIS A 163 -0.76 10.91 -12.26
N MET A 164 0.49 10.81 -12.72
CA MET A 164 1.56 10.14 -11.98
C MET A 164 1.97 10.94 -10.73
N GLN A 165 1.90 12.27 -10.75
CA GLN A 165 2.13 13.06 -9.54
C GLN A 165 1.05 12.80 -8.49
N SER A 166 -0.22 12.69 -8.92
CA SER A 166 -1.33 12.33 -8.04
C SER A 166 -1.17 10.91 -7.48
N ALA A 167 -0.65 9.99 -8.30
CA ALA A 167 -0.35 8.63 -7.88
C ALA A 167 0.75 8.58 -6.82
N VAL A 168 1.87 9.28 -7.03
CA VAL A 168 2.96 9.37 -6.05
C VAL A 168 2.47 9.97 -4.73
N LYS A 169 1.63 11.02 -4.81
CA LYS A 169 0.98 11.61 -3.63
C LYS A 169 0.19 10.55 -2.85
N TYR A 170 -0.68 9.82 -3.54
CA TYR A 170 -1.47 8.75 -2.94
C TYR A 170 -0.60 7.66 -2.31
N TYR A 171 0.48 7.23 -2.96
CA TYR A 171 1.35 6.18 -2.40
C TYR A 171 2.15 6.63 -1.18
N LEU A 172 2.59 7.89 -1.13
CA LEU A 172 3.22 8.44 0.07
C LEU A 172 2.23 8.50 1.24
N GLN A 173 0.95 8.78 0.98
CA GLN A 173 -0.11 8.73 2.00
C GLN A 173 -0.30 7.29 2.51
N GLN A 174 -0.39 6.30 1.62
CA GLN A 174 -0.52 4.90 2.01
C GLN A 174 0.71 4.42 2.80
N TYR A 175 1.92 4.83 2.38
CA TYR A 175 3.15 4.52 3.08
C TYR A 175 3.17 5.13 4.49
N GLY A 176 2.77 6.40 4.62
CA GLY A 176 2.67 7.07 5.92
C GLY A 176 1.68 6.39 6.87
N MET A 177 0.52 5.98 6.35
CA MET A 177 -0.47 5.20 7.10
C MET A 177 0.14 3.87 7.61
N ILE A 178 0.77 3.10 6.73
CA ILE A 178 1.40 1.82 7.11
C ILE A 178 2.51 2.01 8.13
N ILE A 179 3.36 3.02 7.97
CA ILE A 179 4.42 3.33 8.93
C ILE A 179 3.79 3.57 10.30
N LYS A 180 2.81 4.47 10.37
CA LYS A 180 2.19 4.91 11.62
C LYS A 180 1.40 3.79 12.31
N ASP A 181 0.59 3.07 11.54
CA ASP A 181 -0.43 2.19 12.11
C ASP A 181 0.05 0.74 12.24
N ILE A 182 1.15 0.35 11.57
CA ILE A 182 1.63 -1.03 11.53
C ILE A 182 3.10 -1.13 11.92
N LEU A 183 3.99 -0.42 11.23
CA LEU A 183 5.42 -0.65 11.36
C LEU A 183 6.00 -0.02 12.64
N GLN A 184 5.74 1.26 12.92
CA GLN A 184 6.24 1.92 14.12
C GLN A 184 5.81 1.24 15.43
N PRO A 185 4.53 0.85 15.61
CA PRO A 185 4.11 0.12 16.81
C PRO A 185 4.86 -1.20 17.02
N LYS A 186 5.22 -1.91 15.94
CA LYS A 186 5.96 -3.17 16.00
C LYS A 186 7.47 -2.96 16.21
N TYR A 187 8.03 -1.89 15.66
CA TYR A 187 9.47 -1.61 15.61
C TYR A 187 9.91 -0.37 16.40
N SER A 188 9.25 -0.08 17.52
CA SER A 188 9.39 1.15 18.32
C SER A 188 10.73 1.31 19.08
N THR A 189 11.76 0.54 18.71
CA THR A 189 13.10 0.66 19.30
C THR A 189 13.82 1.87 18.72
N LEU A 190 14.78 2.45 19.47
CA LEU A 190 15.59 3.56 18.97
C LEU A 190 16.27 3.24 17.64
N ASN A 191 16.82 2.01 17.50
CA ASN A 191 17.45 1.57 16.26
C ASN A 191 16.44 1.46 15.10
N GLY A 192 15.25 0.91 15.35
CA GLY A 192 14.17 0.85 14.36
C GLY A 192 13.74 2.24 13.88
N GLU A 193 13.54 3.17 14.80
CA GLU A 193 13.20 4.57 14.47
C GLU A 193 14.32 5.27 13.69
N VAL A 194 15.59 5.01 14.02
CA VAL A 194 16.73 5.53 13.24
C VAL A 194 16.74 5.00 11.80
N LEU A 195 16.45 3.71 11.60
CA LEU A 195 16.34 3.12 10.27
C LEU A 195 15.21 3.76 9.47
N LEU A 196 14.05 3.95 10.10
CA LEU A 196 12.89 4.62 9.50
C LEU A 196 13.21 6.06 9.09
N ILE A 197 13.85 6.84 9.97
CA ILE A 197 14.27 8.22 9.67
C ILE A 197 15.15 8.26 8.42
N LYS A 198 16.16 7.39 8.35
CA LYS A 198 17.08 7.32 7.21
C LYS A 198 16.34 6.95 5.93
N SER A 199 15.44 5.97 6.00
CA SER A 199 14.64 5.53 4.87
C SER A 199 13.70 6.61 4.33
N ILE A 200 12.99 7.32 5.23
CA ILE A 200 12.13 8.44 4.84
C ILE A 200 12.94 9.57 4.21
N CYS A 201 14.10 9.95 4.79
CA CYS A 201 14.93 11.00 4.20
C CYS A 201 15.46 10.62 2.81
N ASN A 202 15.90 9.37 2.63
CA ASN A 202 16.34 8.91 1.33
C ASN A 202 15.21 8.88 0.30
N THR A 203 14.03 8.40 0.69
CA THR A 203 12.84 8.40 -0.17
C THR A 203 12.51 9.82 -0.61
N LEU A 204 12.39 10.76 0.34
CA LEU A 204 12.02 12.14 0.07
C LEU A 204 13.05 12.89 -0.78
N LYS A 205 14.30 12.45 -0.87
CA LYS A 205 15.28 13.06 -1.78
C LYS A 205 14.86 12.93 -3.24
N GLU A 206 14.18 11.85 -3.59
CA GLU A 206 13.87 11.47 -4.98
C GLU A 206 12.41 11.80 -5.37
N ILE A 207 11.63 12.40 -4.46
CA ILE A 207 10.24 12.83 -4.69
C ILE A 207 10.20 14.29 -5.20
N PRO A 208 9.30 14.64 -6.16
CA PRO A 208 9.10 16.02 -6.62
C PRO A 208 8.82 17.03 -5.49
N ASN A 209 9.42 18.23 -5.57
CA ASN A 209 9.25 19.31 -4.57
C ASN A 209 7.79 19.60 -4.21
N ASN A 210 6.93 19.77 -5.21
CA ASN A 210 5.51 20.07 -5.01
C ASN A 210 4.75 19.00 -4.22
N ILE A 211 5.21 17.74 -4.25
CA ILE A 211 4.65 16.65 -3.45
C ILE A 211 5.25 16.66 -2.04
N ARG A 212 6.55 16.94 -1.91
CA ARG A 212 7.24 17.00 -0.61
C ARG A 212 6.68 18.09 0.30
N GLU A 213 6.33 19.23 -0.26
CA GLU A 213 5.68 20.35 0.44
C GLU A 213 4.36 19.95 1.13
N THR A 214 3.74 18.85 0.75
CA THR A 214 2.50 18.35 1.37
C THR A 214 2.71 17.01 2.06
N GLU A 215 2.97 15.95 1.30
CA GLU A 215 3.06 14.58 1.83
C GLU A 215 4.40 14.33 2.53
N GLY A 216 5.47 15.00 2.10
CA GLY A 216 6.77 14.93 2.76
C GLY A 216 6.71 15.46 4.19
N LEU A 217 6.00 16.55 4.42
CA LEU A 217 5.77 17.09 5.76
C LEU A 217 4.99 16.12 6.65
N GLN A 218 3.99 15.42 6.11
CA GLN A 218 3.25 14.40 6.86
C GLN A 218 4.17 13.25 7.28
N LEU A 219 5.02 12.74 6.39
CA LEU A 219 5.99 11.69 6.73
C LEU A 219 7.01 12.16 7.77
N VAL A 220 7.52 13.38 7.65
CA VAL A 220 8.47 13.97 8.62
C VAL A 220 7.83 14.17 10.00
N SER A 221 6.51 14.40 10.04
CA SER A 221 5.77 14.52 11.30
C SER A 221 5.78 13.23 12.11
N LEU A 222 5.83 12.06 11.46
CA LEU A 222 5.89 10.73 12.09
C LEU A 222 7.23 10.44 12.78
N LEU A 223 8.28 11.19 12.42
CA LEU A 223 9.63 10.94 12.94
C LEU A 223 9.75 11.35 14.42
N SER A 224 10.18 10.39 15.24
CA SER A 224 10.45 10.56 16.66
C SER A 224 11.57 11.57 16.92
N SER A 225 11.31 12.56 17.78
CA SER A 225 12.33 13.53 18.22
C SER A 225 13.50 12.85 18.92
N ASN A 226 13.25 11.83 19.75
CA ASN A 226 14.32 11.11 20.45
C ASN A 226 15.30 10.44 19.48
N ALA A 227 14.78 9.75 18.46
CA ALA A 227 15.59 9.11 17.44
C ALA A 227 16.33 10.14 16.55
N LEU A 228 15.69 11.25 16.19
CA LEU A 228 16.33 12.34 15.47
C LEU A 228 17.50 12.96 16.25
N ARG A 229 17.34 13.17 17.56
CA ARG A 229 18.42 13.68 18.42
C ARG A 229 19.62 12.74 18.48
N SER A 230 19.38 11.42 18.48
CA SER A 230 20.46 10.42 18.45
C SER A 230 21.33 10.52 17.18
N LEU A 231 20.80 11.12 16.10
CA LEU A 231 21.49 11.30 14.82
C LEU A 231 22.22 12.65 14.69
N LYS A 232 22.21 13.51 15.71
CA LYS A 232 22.81 14.86 15.66
C LYS A 232 24.27 14.87 15.18
N THR A 233 25.05 13.85 15.52
CA THR A 233 26.47 13.73 15.15
C THR A 233 26.71 12.79 13.96
N ASP A 234 25.68 12.16 13.40
CA ASP A 234 25.80 11.29 12.24
C ASP A 234 25.96 12.13 10.97
N LYS A 235 27.21 12.25 10.50
CA LYS A 235 27.54 13.02 9.29
C LYS A 235 26.78 12.53 8.05
N LYS A 236 26.54 11.22 7.91
CA LYS A 236 25.83 10.70 6.74
C LYS A 236 24.37 11.14 6.77
N PHE A 237 23.73 11.07 7.93
CA PHE A 237 22.38 11.57 8.11
C PHE A 237 22.27 13.07 7.80
N VAL A 238 23.17 13.90 8.33
CA VAL A 238 23.19 15.35 8.06
C VAL A 238 23.31 15.63 6.56
N MET A 239 24.19 14.92 5.86
CA MET A 239 24.33 15.05 4.40
C MET A 239 23.06 14.62 3.65
N SER A 240 22.37 13.56 4.10
CA SER A 240 21.08 13.15 3.53
C SER A 240 20.01 14.23 3.69
N VAL A 241 19.93 14.89 4.85
CA VAL A 241 18.98 15.99 5.09
C VAL A 241 19.30 17.18 4.18
N ILE A 242 20.56 17.57 4.06
CA ILE A 242 20.98 18.65 3.13
C ILE A 242 20.61 18.30 1.68
N ALA A 243 20.81 17.04 1.28
CA ALA A 243 20.52 16.56 -0.06
C ALA A 243 19.02 16.57 -0.40
N LEU A 244 18.12 16.70 0.58
CA LEU A 244 16.70 16.91 0.30
C LEU A 244 16.49 18.18 -0.53
N ASN A 245 17.28 19.25 -0.31
CA ASN A 245 17.11 20.52 -1.02
C ASN A 245 15.66 21.08 -0.89
N ASP A 246 15.09 20.93 0.31
CA ASP A 246 13.78 21.47 0.71
C ASP A 246 13.96 22.19 2.05
N SER A 247 13.87 23.53 2.05
CA SER A 247 14.18 24.34 3.22
C SER A 247 13.22 24.07 4.37
N THR A 248 11.93 23.90 4.08
CA THR A 248 10.88 23.69 5.09
C THR A 248 11.08 22.35 5.81
N ILE A 249 11.23 21.26 5.05
CA ILE A 249 11.47 19.94 5.63
C ILE A 249 12.78 19.92 6.40
N SER A 250 13.85 20.46 5.81
CA SER A 250 15.18 20.49 6.44
C SER A 250 15.16 21.27 7.75
N GLN A 251 14.44 22.40 7.81
CA GLN A 251 14.27 23.19 9.02
C GLN A 251 13.51 22.43 10.10
N ILE A 252 12.40 21.76 9.77
CA ILE A 252 11.62 20.97 10.73
C ILE A 252 12.46 19.83 11.31
N ILE A 253 13.19 19.10 10.45
CA ILE A 253 14.10 18.04 10.90
C ILE A 253 15.18 18.62 11.81
N ALA A 254 15.84 19.72 11.40
CA ALA A 254 16.88 20.36 12.20
C ALA A 254 16.35 20.83 13.56
N GLN A 255 15.16 21.42 13.62
CA GLN A 255 14.52 21.84 14.87
C GLN A 255 14.29 20.64 15.81
N LYS A 256 13.76 19.52 15.29
CA LYS A 256 13.57 18.28 16.09
C LYS A 256 14.90 17.70 16.59
N VAL A 257 15.97 17.78 15.78
CA VAL A 257 17.33 17.32 16.15
C VAL A 257 17.97 18.21 17.23
N LEU A 258 17.67 19.51 17.22
CA LEU A 258 18.28 20.49 18.13
C LEU A 258 17.43 20.81 19.36
N ALA A 259 16.18 20.38 19.42
CA ALA A 259 15.28 20.60 20.54
C ALA A 259 15.85 19.98 21.83
N ASN A 260 16.16 20.82 22.82
CA ASN A 260 16.46 20.38 24.19
C ASN A 260 15.13 20.12 24.91
N ASP A 261 15.06 19.07 25.72
CA ASP A 261 13.91 18.83 26.62
C ASP A 261 13.81 19.93 27.68
#